data_AF-A0AB34FUB9-F1
#
_entry.id   AF-A0AB34FUB9-F1
#
_cell.length_a   1.000
_cell.length_b   1.000
_cell.length_c   1.000
_cell.angle_alpha   90.00
_cell.angle_beta   90.00
_cell.angle_gamma   90.00
#
_symmetry.space_group_name_H-M   'P 1'
#
loop_
_entity.id
_entity.type
_entity.pdbx_description
1 polymer ?
#
loop_
_entity_poly.entity_id
_entity_poly.type
_entity_poly.pdbx_seq_one_letter_code
_entity_poly.pdbx_strand_id
1 'polypeptide(L)'
;MYRYYFVRLIIFTALARGTLASIWKVTRTARVAVRNNTPRTLLNVTVLHKYSDLYKDRLHWDKIPPGVLSSGQLVSYNTGVLTTGADWWLITWYNRDRDRFNFSNPNNFRRFLDFFEAAAVRLFDWRALLNVESTTGFKRHILRKEDAGGVTTITIENAGKMEIHSKSGTSSTGYSSTPIAVRDNAQPRPFYAIAHRVLTIQAVRHALDHGANAIETDLTAWSHGWWADHDGLPFSRGDKAKDLFDMIAHERRANKSVAFVWLDLKNPDQCGTESELCNIESLINLARNSLEPVGVKVLWGFSSSDVDKRAFNVIRDNLNRNEAIGIDGLGGGTVDDAKAVFDKGAFIEVRQRVWTKGLFWPHIMFGSCEDDDIGKGRQICSQIRQGVESKAFGKVFAWTIGQHNVQEANKLLFAGVDGLIYGPPMSDYSNTEQTKAAIRIITDWIGANPDKCYLATGRDEPW
;
A
#
# COMPACT_ATOMS: atom_id res chain seq x y z
N MET A 1 4.49 35.26 91.28
CA MET A 1 3.71 34.02 91.33
C MET A 1 3.55 33.52 89.89
N TYR A 2 4.21 32.38 89.55
CA TYR A 2 4.17 31.54 88.33
C TYR A 2 4.08 32.16 86.90
N ARG A 3 5.11 32.08 86.04
CA ARG A 3 5.65 30.97 85.17
C ARG A 3 4.99 30.93 83.77
N TYR A 4 5.73 31.20 82.69
CA TYR A 4 6.22 30.20 81.71
C TYR A 4 6.83 30.84 80.43
N TYR A 5 7.88 30.18 79.94
CA TYR A 5 8.76 30.52 78.83
C TYR A 5 8.18 30.13 77.46
N PHE A 6 8.58 30.84 76.40
CA PHE A 6 8.74 30.24 75.07
C PHE A 6 10.04 30.73 74.42
N VAL A 7 10.93 29.77 74.13
CA VAL A 7 12.23 29.95 73.48
C VAL A 7 12.03 29.99 71.97
N ARG A 8 12.68 30.94 71.27
CA ARG A 8 12.99 30.77 69.84
C ARG A 8 14.46 31.11 69.58
N LEU A 9 15.11 30.11 68.99
CA LEU A 9 16.50 30.00 68.60
C LEU A 9 16.78 30.89 67.36
N ILE A 10 17.84 31.69 67.45
CA ILE A 10 18.50 32.42 66.36
C ILE A 10 19.39 31.45 65.57
N ILE A 11 19.61 31.62 64.25
CA ILE A 11 20.93 31.47 63.60
C ILE A 11 20.92 31.97 62.14
N PHE A 12 21.71 33.03 61.94
CA PHE A 12 22.56 33.46 60.82
C PHE A 12 22.33 32.96 59.38
N THR A 13 22.05 33.92 58.49
CA THR A 13 22.32 33.89 57.05
C THR A 13 23.80 34.16 56.76
N ALA A 14 24.49 33.19 56.12
CA ALA A 14 25.78 33.39 55.47
C ALA A 14 25.60 33.33 53.94
N LEU A 15 26.02 34.41 53.27
CA LEU A 15 26.15 34.53 51.82
C LEU A 15 27.27 33.61 51.30
N ALA A 16 26.93 32.67 50.42
CA ALA A 16 27.89 32.02 49.54
C ALA A 16 27.61 32.45 48.09
N ARG A 17 28.47 33.32 47.55
CA ARG A 17 28.61 33.60 46.12
C ARG A 17 29.18 32.36 45.44
N GLY A 18 28.32 31.41 45.10
CA GLY A 18 28.58 30.40 44.08
C GLY A 18 27.84 30.81 42.82
N THR A 19 28.56 31.06 41.72
CA THR A 19 27.99 31.05 40.38
C THR A 19 27.36 29.67 40.14
N LEU A 20 26.07 29.55 40.44
CA LEU A 20 25.22 28.50 39.90
C LEU A 20 25.16 28.74 38.39
N ALA A 21 26.07 28.10 37.64
CA ALA A 21 25.86 27.87 36.22
C ALA A 21 24.58 27.05 36.12
N SER A 22 23.47 27.74 35.92
CA SER A 22 22.15 27.17 35.84
C SER A 22 22.13 26.19 34.67
N ILE A 23 22.02 24.89 34.97
CA ILE A 23 22.05 23.82 33.98
C ILE A 23 20.66 23.74 33.32
N TRP A 24 20.33 24.74 32.51
CA TRP A 24 19.10 24.75 31.73
C TRP A 24 19.24 23.92 30.45
N LYS A 25 18.12 23.48 29.89
CA LYS A 25 18.01 22.86 28.55
C LYS A 25 18.78 23.70 27.51
N VAL A 26 19.74 23.09 26.81
CA VAL A 26 20.52 23.72 25.74
C VAL A 26 20.20 23.06 24.40
N THR A 27 19.67 23.82 23.46
CA THR A 27 19.51 23.40 22.06
C THR A 27 20.86 23.42 21.36
N ARG A 28 21.15 22.36 20.62
CA ARG A 28 22.41 22.14 19.90
C ARG A 28 22.11 21.66 18.49
N THR A 29 23.11 21.81 17.63
CA THR A 29 23.09 21.29 16.27
C THR A 29 24.30 20.42 16.00
N ALA A 30 24.11 19.40 15.17
CA ALA A 30 25.16 18.56 14.62
C ALA A 30 24.97 18.43 13.10
N ARG A 31 26.04 18.13 12.37
CA ARG A 31 25.95 17.78 10.95
C ARG A 31 25.78 16.28 10.81
N VAL A 32 25.00 15.84 9.84
CA VAL A 32 24.77 14.42 9.52
C VAL A 32 25.18 14.19 8.08
N ALA A 33 26.01 13.18 7.86
CA ALA A 33 26.44 12.74 6.55
C ALA A 33 26.27 11.22 6.41
N VAL A 34 26.04 10.74 5.20
CA VAL A 34 25.87 9.32 4.89
C VAL A 34 27.06 8.83 4.10
N ARG A 35 27.70 7.76 4.56
CA ARG A 35 28.78 7.06 3.89
C ARG A 35 28.22 5.80 3.21
N ASN A 36 28.45 5.69 1.91
CA ASN A 36 28.09 4.50 1.15
C ASN A 36 29.28 3.54 1.04
N ASN A 37 29.31 2.48 1.85
CA ASN A 37 30.30 1.41 1.73
C ASN A 37 29.78 0.21 0.91
N THR A 38 28.61 0.34 0.27
CA THR A 38 28.07 -0.69 -0.63
C THR A 38 28.72 -0.61 -2.01
N PRO A 39 28.71 -1.69 -2.81
CA PRO A 39 29.29 -1.67 -4.16
C PRO A 39 28.45 -0.90 -5.18
N ARG A 40 27.25 -0.41 -4.81
CA ARG A 40 26.31 0.26 -5.73
C ARG A 40 26.07 1.70 -5.30
N THR A 41 25.72 2.56 -6.25
CA THR A 41 25.27 3.93 -5.94
C THR A 41 23.95 3.86 -5.20
N LEU A 42 23.81 4.63 -4.12
CA LEU A 42 22.54 4.84 -3.44
C LEU A 42 21.82 6.01 -4.11
N LEU A 43 20.54 5.87 -4.40
CA LEU A 43 19.70 6.90 -5.00
C LEU A 43 18.60 7.34 -4.04
N ASN A 44 18.22 8.62 -4.09
CA ASN A 44 17.17 9.22 -3.26
C ASN A 44 17.31 8.86 -1.77
N VAL A 45 18.50 9.04 -1.23
CA VAL A 45 18.81 8.74 0.17
C VAL A 45 18.10 9.76 1.05
N THR A 46 17.17 9.29 1.89
CA THR A 46 16.47 10.12 2.87
C THR A 46 16.82 9.67 4.29
N VAL A 47 17.20 10.63 5.13
CA VAL A 47 17.38 10.44 6.57
C VAL A 47 16.35 11.29 7.31
N LEU A 48 15.58 10.66 8.18
CA LEU A 48 14.64 11.31 9.08
C LEU A 48 15.21 11.26 10.50
N HIS A 49 15.27 12.42 11.14
CA HIS A 49 15.76 12.57 12.50
C HIS A 49 14.67 13.19 13.39
N LYS A 50 14.48 12.61 14.56
CA LYS A 50 13.48 13.04 15.54
C LYS A 50 14.10 13.09 16.94
N TYR A 51 14.18 14.27 17.53
CA TYR A 51 14.50 14.45 18.96
C TYR A 51 13.20 14.54 19.76
N SER A 52 12.71 13.39 20.24
CA SER A 52 11.34 13.29 20.78
C SER A 52 10.32 14.03 19.89
N ASP A 53 9.27 14.66 20.40
CA ASP A 53 8.34 15.42 19.55
C ASP A 53 8.76 16.87 19.27
N LEU A 54 9.97 17.28 19.68
CA LEU A 54 10.40 18.69 19.66
C LEU A 54 11.06 19.11 18.34
N TYR A 55 11.96 18.28 17.81
CA TYR A 55 12.66 18.56 16.54
C TYR A 55 12.49 17.39 15.58
N LYS A 56 12.25 17.74 14.32
CA LYS A 56 11.82 16.86 13.25
C LYS A 56 12.52 17.31 11.98
N ASP A 57 13.63 16.67 11.66
CA ASP A 57 14.48 17.03 10.52
C ASP A 57 14.37 15.98 9.42
N ARG A 58 14.36 16.44 8.15
CA ARG A 58 14.48 15.60 6.96
C ARG A 58 15.69 16.03 6.16
N LEU A 59 16.57 15.07 5.90
CA LEU A 59 17.78 15.25 5.11
C LEU A 59 17.66 14.38 3.86
N HIS A 60 18.11 14.91 2.72
CA HIS A 60 17.96 14.25 1.42
C HIS A 60 19.21 14.40 0.55
N TRP A 61 19.58 13.32 -0.12
CA TRP A 61 20.65 13.30 -1.13
C TRP A 61 20.19 12.51 -2.35
N ASP A 62 20.28 13.10 -3.54
CA ASP A 62 19.83 12.45 -4.77
C ASP A 62 20.64 11.21 -5.13
N LYS A 63 21.96 11.28 -4.91
CA LYS A 63 22.88 10.17 -5.16
C LYS A 63 24.08 10.17 -4.23
N ILE A 64 24.51 8.99 -3.80
CA ILE A 64 25.75 8.78 -3.04
C ILE A 64 26.52 7.61 -3.70
N PRO A 65 27.59 7.89 -4.47
CA PRO A 65 28.39 6.85 -5.12
C PRO A 65 29.11 5.91 -4.13
N PRO A 66 29.55 4.72 -4.56
CA PRO A 66 30.34 3.82 -3.73
C PRO A 66 31.58 4.49 -3.14
N GLY A 67 31.86 4.24 -1.86
CA GLY A 67 32.99 4.79 -1.10
C GLY A 67 32.84 6.26 -0.68
N VAL A 68 31.79 6.96 -1.11
CA VAL A 68 31.64 8.40 -0.89
C VAL A 68 30.94 8.70 0.44
N LEU A 69 31.45 9.70 1.15
CA LEU A 69 30.77 10.39 2.25
C LEU A 69 30.02 11.60 1.69
N SER A 70 28.72 11.70 1.94
CA SER A 70 27.90 12.80 1.46
C SER A 70 28.20 14.13 2.16
N SER A 71 27.68 15.23 1.61
CA SER A 71 27.69 16.54 2.28
C SER A 71 26.89 16.50 3.57
N GLY A 72 27.43 17.11 4.63
CA GLY A 72 26.76 17.17 5.93
C GLY A 72 25.58 18.14 5.95
N GLN A 73 24.41 17.71 6.42
CA GLN A 73 23.23 18.55 6.64
C GLN A 73 22.92 18.65 8.14
N LEU A 74 22.26 19.72 8.59
CA LEU A 74 22.08 19.99 10.02
C LEU A 74 20.88 19.26 10.61
N VAL A 75 21.02 18.84 11.87
CA VAL A 75 19.94 18.38 12.74
C VAL A 75 19.96 19.12 14.07
N SER A 76 18.81 19.22 14.72
CA SER A 76 18.67 19.88 16.03
C SER A 76 18.31 18.90 17.14
N TYR A 77 18.93 19.06 18.31
CA TYR A 77 18.70 18.22 19.49
C TYR A 77 18.88 19.03 20.78
N ASN A 78 18.41 18.53 21.92
CA ASN A 78 18.61 19.18 23.22
C ASN A 78 19.56 18.38 24.12
N THR A 79 20.26 19.09 25.00
CA THR A 79 21.11 18.52 26.05
C THR A 79 20.90 19.27 27.36
N GLY A 80 21.21 18.67 28.51
CA GLY A 80 21.16 19.31 29.83
C GLY A 80 20.66 18.40 30.93
N VAL A 81 20.74 18.86 32.18
CA VAL A 81 20.11 18.19 33.33
C VAL A 81 18.60 18.45 33.20
N LEU A 82 17.77 17.40 33.22
CA LEU A 82 16.32 17.38 32.89
C LEU A 82 15.93 17.20 31.42
N THR A 83 16.87 17.04 30.47
CA THR A 83 16.50 16.57 29.13
C THR A 83 16.30 15.05 29.14
N THR A 84 15.06 14.58 29.01
CA THR A 84 14.69 13.16 28.88
C THR A 84 14.50 12.70 27.43
N GLY A 85 14.78 13.60 26.48
CA GLY A 85 14.55 13.34 25.06
C GLY A 85 15.54 12.33 24.49
N ALA A 86 15.13 11.68 23.40
CA ALA A 86 15.94 10.71 22.68
C ALA A 86 15.93 11.02 21.19
N ASP A 87 17.07 10.79 20.55
CA ASP A 87 17.28 10.93 19.12
C ASP A 87 16.96 9.60 18.41
N TRP A 88 16.04 9.70 17.46
CA TRP A 88 15.48 8.61 16.69
C TRP A 88 15.78 8.84 15.20
N TRP A 89 16.27 7.81 14.53
CA TRP A 89 16.80 7.90 13.17
C TRP A 89 16.15 6.89 12.23
N LEU A 90 15.78 7.31 11.03
CA LEU A 90 15.29 6.43 9.98
C LEU A 90 15.94 6.74 8.64
N ILE A 91 16.42 5.72 7.94
CA ILE A 91 17.18 5.86 6.70
C ILE A 91 16.54 5.03 5.60
N THR A 92 16.33 5.62 4.42
CA THR A 92 15.76 4.94 3.24
C THR A 92 16.53 5.32 1.97
N TRP A 93 16.59 4.41 0.98
CA TRP A 93 17.23 4.66 -0.32
C TRP A 93 16.81 3.64 -1.38
N TYR A 94 17.00 3.99 -2.65
CA TYR A 94 16.92 3.06 -3.77
C TYR A 94 18.33 2.61 -4.16
N ASN A 95 18.46 1.39 -4.68
CA ASN A 95 19.69 1.01 -5.36
C ASN A 95 19.76 1.65 -6.77
N ARG A 96 20.94 1.56 -7.40
CA ARG A 96 21.23 2.14 -8.72
C ARG A 96 20.16 1.82 -9.77
N ASP A 97 19.72 0.56 -9.81
CA ASP A 97 18.83 0.06 -10.85
C ASP A 97 17.36 0.37 -10.55
N ARG A 98 17.08 0.96 -9.38
CA ARG A 98 15.73 1.27 -8.87
C ARG A 98 14.79 0.06 -8.85
N ASP A 99 15.35 -1.14 -8.86
CA ASP A 99 14.63 -2.40 -8.72
C ASP A 99 14.52 -2.81 -7.24
N ARG A 100 15.15 -2.08 -6.30
CA ARG A 100 14.97 -2.29 -4.85
C ARG A 100 14.85 -0.99 -4.06
N PHE A 101 13.87 -0.95 -3.17
CA PHE A 101 13.73 0.06 -2.12
C PHE A 101 14.28 -0.49 -0.80
N ASN A 102 15.16 0.25 -0.13
CA ASN A 102 15.88 -0.16 1.07
C ASN A 102 15.54 0.76 2.26
N PHE A 103 15.56 0.22 3.47
CA PHE A 103 15.27 0.95 4.69
C PHE A 103 16.00 0.37 5.92
N SER A 104 16.44 1.22 6.86
CA SER A 104 17.08 0.79 8.12
C SER A 104 16.11 -0.03 8.97
N ASN A 105 16.53 -1.14 9.58
CA ASN A 105 15.69 -2.09 10.33
C ASN A 105 16.31 -2.45 11.70
N PRO A 106 16.03 -1.68 12.78
CA PRO A 106 16.65 -1.86 14.10
C PRO A 106 16.15 -3.04 14.93
N ASN A 107 15.05 -3.72 14.58
CA ASN A 107 14.42 -4.76 15.43
C ASN A 107 13.87 -5.96 14.63
N ASN A 108 14.64 -6.55 13.71
CA ASN A 108 14.27 -7.77 12.96
C ASN A 108 12.80 -7.81 12.49
N PHE A 109 12.54 -6.99 11.47
CA PHE A 109 11.52 -7.14 10.42
C PHE A 109 10.05 -6.96 10.85
N ARG A 110 9.49 -7.75 11.77
CA ARG A 110 8.00 -7.82 11.91
C ARG A 110 7.37 -6.56 12.50
N ARG A 111 7.89 -6.06 13.63
CA ARG A 111 7.34 -4.87 14.32
C ARG A 111 7.64 -3.57 13.58
N PHE A 112 8.79 -3.52 12.90
CA PHE A 112 9.21 -2.38 12.08
C PHE A 112 8.27 -2.17 10.90
N LEU A 113 7.95 -3.26 10.19
CA LEU A 113 7.04 -3.25 9.06
C LEU A 113 5.65 -2.79 9.49
N ASP A 114 5.11 -3.31 10.60
CA ASP A 114 3.82 -2.84 11.18
C ASP A 114 3.78 -1.31 11.41
N PHE A 115 4.88 -0.72 11.87
CA PHE A 115 5.00 0.74 12.03
C PHE A 115 5.20 1.47 10.71
N PHE A 116 6.07 0.95 9.85
CA PHE A 116 6.30 1.44 8.50
C PHE A 116 5.05 1.40 7.67
N GLU A 117 4.09 0.57 8.03
CA GLU A 117 2.82 0.41 7.37
C GLU A 117 1.79 1.42 7.84
N ALA A 118 1.62 1.58 9.15
CA ALA A 118 0.85 2.70 9.72
C ALA A 118 1.44 4.07 9.34
N ALA A 119 2.73 4.11 8.98
CA ALA A 119 3.46 5.31 8.61
C ALA A 119 3.96 5.35 7.15
N ALA A 120 3.66 4.37 6.29
CA ALA A 120 4.07 4.36 4.87
C ALA A 120 3.22 5.32 4.05
N VAL A 121 1.94 5.38 4.44
CA VAL A 121 1.05 6.53 4.27
C VAL A 121 1.74 7.89 4.45
N ARG A 122 2.68 7.93 5.40
CA ARG A 122 3.36 9.12 5.90
C ARG A 122 4.84 9.16 5.49
N LEU A 123 5.35 8.21 4.71
CA LEU A 123 6.78 8.16 4.36
C LEU A 123 7.20 9.29 3.43
N PHE A 124 6.26 9.75 2.61
CA PHE A 124 6.49 10.84 1.67
C PHE A 124 5.79 12.13 2.08
N ASP A 125 4.78 12.05 2.97
CA ASP A 125 4.51 13.14 3.93
C ASP A 125 5.39 12.97 5.16
N TRP A 126 6.69 13.20 4.98
CA TRP A 126 7.70 13.17 6.04
C TRP A 126 7.28 13.90 7.32
N ARG A 127 6.38 14.90 7.23
CA ARG A 127 5.81 15.59 8.40
C ARG A 127 4.92 14.65 9.19
N ALA A 128 4.02 13.93 8.54
CA ALA A 128 3.17 12.95 9.19
C ALA A 128 4.00 11.83 9.84
N LEU A 129 5.11 11.41 9.24
CA LEU A 129 6.02 10.39 9.78
C LEU A 129 6.71 10.84 11.06
N LEU A 130 7.28 12.05 11.03
CA LEU A 130 7.90 12.65 12.19
C LEU A 130 6.86 12.96 13.29
N ASN A 131 5.58 13.11 12.92
CA ASN A 131 4.45 13.32 13.82
C ASN A 131 3.84 12.05 14.42
N VAL A 132 4.30 10.85 14.05
CA VAL A 132 3.87 9.62 14.75
C VAL A 132 4.52 9.57 16.14
N GLU A 133 3.75 9.34 17.20
CA GLU A 133 4.28 9.20 18.57
C GLU A 133 5.19 7.96 18.72
N SER A 134 4.89 6.92 17.96
CA SER A 134 5.66 5.67 17.95
C SER A 134 7.07 5.88 17.38
N THR A 135 8.05 5.22 18.01
CA THR A 135 9.46 5.20 17.62
C THR A 135 9.88 3.86 17.02
N THR A 136 8.90 2.98 16.79
CA THR A 136 9.12 1.69 16.16
C THR A 136 9.76 1.92 14.79
N GLY A 137 10.81 1.19 14.50
CA GLY A 137 11.59 1.35 13.27
C GLY A 137 12.46 2.59 13.11
N PHE A 138 12.42 3.52 14.04
CA PHE A 138 13.54 4.41 14.20
C PHE A 138 14.64 3.71 14.99
N LYS A 139 15.88 3.82 14.51
CA LYS A 139 17.06 3.45 15.27
C LYS A 139 17.32 4.54 16.31
N ARG A 140 17.40 4.16 17.59
CA ARG A 140 17.85 5.09 18.64
C ARG A 140 19.38 5.29 18.56
N HIS A 141 19.82 6.55 18.53
CA HIS A 141 21.23 6.93 18.64
C HIS A 141 21.32 8.34 19.25
N ILE A 142 21.63 8.43 20.54
CA ILE A 142 21.51 9.68 21.32
C ILE A 142 22.68 10.62 21.03
N LEU A 143 22.39 11.88 20.71
CA LEU A 143 23.39 12.95 20.60
C LEU A 143 23.57 13.67 21.95
N ARG A 144 24.81 14.03 22.26
CA ARG A 144 25.22 14.67 23.53
C ARG A 144 25.95 15.98 23.28
N LYS A 145 26.36 16.64 24.37
CA LYS A 145 26.99 17.98 24.32
C LYS A 145 28.27 17.99 23.48
N GLU A 146 29.01 16.89 23.48
CA GLU A 146 30.23 16.66 22.73
C GLU A 146 30.02 16.57 21.22
N ASP A 147 28.81 16.23 20.76
CA ASP A 147 28.47 16.15 19.33
C ASP A 147 28.20 17.52 18.69
N ALA A 148 28.13 18.59 19.51
CA ALA A 148 27.81 19.93 19.03
C ALA A 148 28.82 20.39 17.97
N GLY A 149 28.31 20.78 16.80
CA GLY A 149 29.12 21.18 15.65
C GLY A 149 29.96 20.05 15.01
N GLY A 150 29.85 18.82 15.53
CA GLY A 150 30.49 17.62 14.97
C GLY A 150 29.71 17.03 13.81
N VAL A 151 30.29 15.99 13.19
CA VAL A 151 29.65 15.21 12.14
C VAL A 151 29.25 13.84 12.69
N THR A 152 27.95 13.57 12.69
CA THR A 152 27.38 12.24 12.85
C THR A 152 27.39 11.55 11.49
N THR A 153 28.10 10.43 11.39
CA THR A 153 28.21 9.66 10.14
C THR A 153 27.30 8.44 10.20
N ILE A 154 26.43 8.29 9.20
CA ILE A 154 25.64 7.10 8.98
C ILE A 154 26.33 6.28 7.89
N THR A 155 26.90 5.13 8.26
CA THR A 155 27.59 4.24 7.31
C THR A 155 26.65 3.11 6.90
N ILE A 156 26.39 2.98 5.60
CA ILE A 156 25.66 1.87 5.03
C ILE A 156 26.69 0.87 4.49
N GLU A 157 26.82 -0.26 5.18
CA GLU A 157 27.78 -1.31 4.86
C GLU A 157 27.20 -2.32 3.88
N ASN A 158 28.07 -3.10 3.25
CA ASN A 158 27.63 -4.29 2.53
C ASN A 158 27.08 -5.36 3.51
N ALA A 159 26.32 -6.33 3.00
CA ALA A 159 25.74 -7.43 3.78
C ALA A 159 24.68 -7.02 4.85
N GLY A 160 23.90 -5.97 4.61
CA GLY A 160 22.70 -5.70 5.41
C GLY A 160 22.96 -4.97 6.73
N LYS A 161 24.16 -4.43 6.95
CA LYS A 161 24.55 -3.72 8.18
C LYS A 161 24.58 -2.20 7.96
N MET A 162 24.21 -1.44 8.98
CA MET A 162 24.29 0.02 9.00
C MET A 162 24.73 0.49 10.39
N GLU A 163 25.58 1.51 10.44
CA GLU A 163 26.09 2.09 11.68
C GLU A 163 25.87 3.59 11.72
N ILE A 164 25.61 4.12 12.91
CA ILE A 164 25.54 5.56 13.19
C ILE A 164 26.66 5.87 14.18
N HIS A 165 27.60 6.72 13.77
CA HIS A 165 28.77 7.11 14.55
C HIS A 165 28.74 8.62 14.84
N SER A 166 28.86 8.99 16.10
CA SER A 166 29.03 10.37 16.57
C SER A 166 30.14 10.40 17.62
N LYS A 167 30.50 11.59 18.13
CA LYS A 167 31.52 11.69 19.19
C LYS A 167 31.06 11.05 20.50
N SER A 168 29.74 11.04 20.75
CA SER A 168 29.18 10.44 21.96
C SER A 168 28.97 8.93 21.90
N GLY A 169 29.13 8.31 20.72
CA GLY A 169 29.12 6.85 20.62
C GLY A 169 28.84 6.31 19.22
N THR A 170 28.69 4.99 19.15
CA THR A 170 28.32 4.26 17.93
C THR A 170 27.11 3.38 18.20
N SER A 171 26.18 3.30 17.25
CA SER A 171 25.09 2.33 17.29
C SER A 171 24.96 1.61 15.95
N SER A 172 24.54 0.34 15.98
CA SER A 172 24.44 -0.52 14.79
C SER A 172 23.02 -1.04 14.59
N THR A 173 22.60 -1.21 13.34
CA THR A 173 21.30 -1.72 12.92
C THR A 173 21.43 -2.53 11.63
N GLY A 174 20.48 -3.41 11.35
CA GLY A 174 20.34 -3.98 10.02
C GLY A 174 19.66 -2.99 9.06
N TYR A 175 19.58 -3.36 7.79
CA TYR A 175 18.62 -2.78 6.84
C TYR A 175 17.97 -3.90 6.02
N SER A 176 16.77 -3.63 5.49
CA SER A 176 16.03 -4.56 4.65
C SER A 176 15.64 -3.89 3.34
N SER A 177 15.20 -4.67 2.36
CA SER A 177 14.79 -4.13 1.08
C SER A 177 13.63 -4.91 0.47
N THR A 178 12.88 -4.25 -0.40
CA THR A 178 11.78 -4.85 -1.18
C THR A 178 12.04 -4.65 -2.66
N PRO A 179 11.76 -5.65 -3.52
CA PRO A 179 11.83 -5.48 -4.96
C PRO A 179 10.81 -4.44 -5.44
N ILE A 180 11.13 -3.84 -6.58
CA ILE A 180 10.29 -2.92 -7.32
C ILE A 180 10.22 -3.46 -8.74
N ALA A 181 9.02 -3.69 -9.25
CA ALA A 181 8.87 -4.04 -10.66
C ALA A 181 9.31 -2.84 -11.50
N VAL A 182 10.38 -3.01 -12.28
CA VAL A 182 10.90 -1.97 -13.17
C VAL A 182 9.96 -1.89 -14.38
N ARG A 183 9.10 -0.87 -14.41
CA ARG A 183 8.34 -0.50 -15.62
C ARG A 183 9.05 0.67 -16.30
N ASP A 184 9.27 0.55 -17.61
CA ASP A 184 10.12 1.44 -18.43
C ASP A 184 9.67 2.91 -18.49
N ASN A 185 8.49 3.26 -17.95
CA ASN A 185 7.94 4.61 -18.04
C ASN A 185 8.10 5.39 -16.73
N ALA A 186 8.84 6.50 -16.80
CA ALA A 186 9.02 7.46 -15.71
C ALA A 186 7.78 8.32 -15.40
N GLN A 187 6.62 8.00 -16.00
CA GLN A 187 5.37 8.72 -15.78
C GLN A 187 4.46 7.98 -14.80
N PRO A 188 3.80 8.68 -13.87
CA PRO A 188 2.80 8.08 -13.00
C PRO A 188 1.70 7.40 -13.82
N ARG A 189 1.27 6.21 -13.39
CA ARG A 189 0.20 5.45 -14.05
C ARG A 189 -1.13 5.52 -13.28
N PRO A 190 -2.28 5.31 -13.94
CA PRO A 190 -3.54 5.15 -13.23
C PRO A 190 -3.52 3.89 -12.34
N PHE A 191 -4.11 4.01 -11.15
CA PHE A 191 -4.29 2.92 -10.18
C PHE A 191 -5.76 2.77 -9.82
N TYR A 192 -6.22 1.53 -9.74
CA TYR A 192 -7.62 1.20 -9.44
C TYR A 192 -7.80 0.71 -8.00
N ALA A 193 -8.48 1.49 -7.18
CA ALA A 193 -8.96 1.10 -5.86
C ALA A 193 -10.36 0.48 -6.04
N ILE A 194 -10.41 -0.85 -6.00
CA ILE A 194 -11.59 -1.64 -6.36
C ILE A 194 -12.31 -2.03 -5.07
N ALA A 195 -13.55 -1.56 -4.88
CA ALA A 195 -14.34 -1.92 -3.70
C ALA A 195 -14.78 -3.39 -3.76
N HIS A 196 -14.44 -4.18 -2.74
CA HIS A 196 -14.74 -5.62 -2.62
C HIS A 196 -16.21 -5.88 -2.30
N ARG A 197 -16.84 -6.85 -2.98
CA ARG A 197 -18.13 -7.46 -2.63
C ARG A 197 -19.23 -6.41 -2.43
N VAL A 198 -19.42 -5.55 -3.44
CA VAL A 198 -20.44 -4.49 -3.43
C VAL A 198 -21.76 -5.05 -3.93
N LEU A 199 -22.60 -5.55 -3.02
CA LEU A 199 -23.82 -6.28 -3.38
C LEU A 199 -25.13 -5.47 -3.30
N THR A 200 -25.09 -4.23 -2.80
CA THR A 200 -26.29 -3.38 -2.63
C THR A 200 -26.12 -1.99 -3.20
N ILE A 201 -27.23 -1.34 -3.55
CA ILE A 201 -27.31 0.04 -4.02
C ILE A 201 -26.69 1.00 -3.01
N GLN A 202 -26.92 0.77 -1.71
CA GLN A 202 -26.33 1.56 -0.64
C GLN A 202 -24.80 1.37 -0.60
N ALA A 203 -24.33 0.13 -0.78
CA ALA A 203 -22.91 -0.16 -0.84
C ALA A 203 -22.21 0.52 -2.03
N VAL A 204 -22.86 0.63 -3.20
CA VAL A 204 -22.34 1.40 -4.35
C VAL A 204 -22.06 2.85 -3.95
N ARG A 205 -23.05 3.51 -3.31
CA ARG A 205 -22.88 4.90 -2.85
C ARG A 205 -21.73 5.03 -1.86
N HIS A 206 -21.70 4.16 -0.85
CA HIS A 206 -20.64 4.17 0.15
C HIS A 206 -19.25 3.94 -0.47
N ALA A 207 -19.11 3.00 -1.39
CA ALA A 207 -17.84 2.74 -2.07
C ALA A 207 -17.33 3.98 -2.81
N LEU A 208 -18.19 4.62 -3.59
CA LEU A 208 -17.83 5.81 -4.36
C LEU A 208 -17.64 7.06 -3.48
N ASP A 209 -18.36 7.19 -2.37
CA ASP A 209 -18.13 8.23 -1.37
C ASP A 209 -16.80 8.06 -0.62
N HIS A 210 -16.36 6.82 -0.41
CA HIS A 210 -15.05 6.54 0.19
C HIS A 210 -13.88 6.73 -0.78
N GLY A 211 -14.15 6.91 -2.07
CA GLY A 211 -13.13 7.16 -3.10
C GLY A 211 -12.77 5.93 -3.94
N ALA A 212 -13.57 4.86 -3.93
CA ALA A 212 -13.42 3.80 -4.92
C ALA A 212 -13.57 4.37 -6.33
N ASN A 213 -12.71 3.92 -7.24
CA ASN A 213 -12.80 4.26 -8.66
C ASN A 213 -13.10 3.02 -9.53
N ALA A 214 -13.31 1.87 -8.90
CA ALA A 214 -13.84 0.67 -9.51
C ALA A 214 -14.62 -0.14 -8.46
N ILE A 215 -15.52 -0.99 -8.92
CA ILE A 215 -16.38 -1.81 -8.06
C ILE A 215 -16.23 -3.26 -8.48
N GLU A 216 -16.04 -4.16 -7.53
CA GLU A 216 -16.21 -5.60 -7.74
C GLU A 216 -17.55 -6.02 -7.13
N THR A 217 -18.31 -6.79 -7.91
CA THR A 217 -19.59 -7.38 -7.49
C THR A 217 -19.67 -8.82 -7.96
N ASP A 218 -19.99 -9.69 -7.02
CA ASP A 218 -20.32 -11.08 -7.31
C ASP A 218 -21.67 -11.17 -8.00
N LEU A 219 -21.75 -11.89 -9.12
CA LEU A 219 -23.01 -12.11 -9.83
C LEU A 219 -23.32 -13.60 -9.90
N THR A 220 -24.49 -13.95 -9.37
CA THR A 220 -25.08 -15.28 -9.48
C THR A 220 -26.35 -15.22 -10.32
N ALA A 221 -26.43 -16.11 -11.31
CA ALA A 221 -27.63 -16.37 -12.10
C ALA A 221 -28.64 -17.17 -11.29
N TRP A 222 -29.86 -16.65 -11.22
CA TRP A 222 -31.04 -17.29 -10.65
C TRP A 222 -32.10 -17.47 -11.73
N SER A 223 -33.05 -18.40 -11.55
CA SER A 223 -34.10 -18.67 -12.56
C SER A 223 -34.93 -17.45 -12.98
N HIS A 224 -34.93 -16.41 -12.15
CA HIS A 224 -35.65 -15.14 -12.36
C HIS A 224 -34.69 -13.95 -12.54
N GLY A 225 -33.44 -14.17 -12.95
CA GLY A 225 -32.50 -13.13 -13.35
C GLY A 225 -31.15 -13.15 -12.62
N TRP A 226 -30.33 -12.12 -12.90
CA TRP A 226 -29.01 -11.94 -12.29
C TRP A 226 -29.08 -11.08 -11.02
N TRP A 227 -28.42 -11.56 -9.97
CA TRP A 227 -28.40 -10.93 -8.65
C TRP A 227 -26.98 -10.75 -8.18
N ALA A 228 -26.75 -9.67 -7.44
CA ALA A 228 -25.52 -9.51 -6.70
C ALA A 228 -25.51 -10.45 -5.51
N ASP A 229 -24.73 -11.50 -5.61
CA ASP A 229 -24.79 -12.62 -4.70
C ASP A 229 -23.50 -13.43 -4.82
N HIS A 230 -22.76 -13.43 -3.72
CA HIS A 230 -21.49 -14.13 -3.62
C HIS A 230 -21.68 -15.63 -3.37
N ASP A 231 -22.69 -16.00 -2.58
CA ASP A 231 -22.78 -17.35 -2.00
C ASP A 231 -23.76 -18.25 -2.77
N GLY A 232 -24.65 -17.67 -3.58
CA GLY A 232 -25.63 -18.43 -4.36
C GLY A 232 -26.65 -19.17 -3.48
N LEU A 233 -26.92 -18.63 -2.28
CA LEU A 233 -27.84 -19.20 -1.30
C LEU A 233 -29.16 -18.41 -1.28
N PRO A 234 -30.29 -19.04 -0.90
CA PRO A 234 -31.61 -18.39 -0.96
C PRO A 234 -31.73 -17.01 -0.28
N PHE A 235 -30.90 -16.76 0.74
CA PHE A 235 -30.90 -15.55 1.57
C PHE A 235 -29.59 -14.75 1.53
N SER A 236 -28.64 -15.07 0.63
CA SER A 236 -27.37 -14.32 0.50
C SER A 236 -27.42 -13.20 -0.53
N ARG A 237 -28.51 -13.13 -1.33
CA ARG A 237 -28.67 -12.13 -2.39
C ARG A 237 -28.77 -10.72 -1.82
N GLY A 238 -27.97 -9.83 -2.40
CA GLY A 238 -28.18 -8.39 -2.37
C GLY A 238 -29.19 -7.96 -3.43
N ASP A 239 -28.91 -6.85 -4.11
CA ASP A 239 -29.82 -6.27 -5.11
C ASP A 239 -29.70 -6.95 -6.48
N LYS A 240 -30.65 -6.69 -7.38
CA LYS A 240 -30.58 -7.16 -8.77
C LYS A 240 -29.43 -6.47 -9.49
N ALA A 241 -28.79 -7.20 -10.42
CA ALA A 241 -27.71 -6.64 -11.25
C ALA A 241 -28.15 -5.36 -11.98
N LYS A 242 -29.39 -5.34 -12.49
CA LYS A 242 -29.96 -4.15 -13.14
C LYS A 242 -29.98 -2.93 -12.23
N ASP A 243 -30.45 -3.08 -11.00
CA ASP A 243 -30.61 -1.96 -10.08
C ASP A 243 -29.24 -1.43 -9.61
N LEU A 244 -28.25 -2.31 -9.47
CA LEU A 244 -26.86 -1.92 -9.25
C LEU A 244 -26.26 -1.16 -10.43
N PHE A 245 -26.42 -1.67 -11.65
CA PHE A 245 -25.86 -1.00 -12.84
C PHE A 245 -26.51 0.36 -13.06
N ASP A 246 -27.81 0.48 -12.84
CA ASP A 246 -28.52 1.75 -12.91
C ASP A 246 -28.02 2.74 -11.84
N MET A 247 -27.74 2.26 -10.62
CA MET A 247 -27.12 3.09 -9.57
C MET A 247 -25.70 3.53 -9.94
N ILE A 248 -24.86 2.63 -10.42
CA ILE A 248 -23.49 2.96 -10.85
C ILE A 248 -23.53 3.98 -11.99
N ALA A 249 -24.43 3.81 -12.95
CA ALA A 249 -24.61 4.75 -14.03
C ALA A 249 -25.15 6.11 -13.56
N HIS A 250 -26.03 6.12 -12.55
CA HIS A 250 -26.48 7.35 -11.90
C HIS A 250 -25.31 8.10 -11.24
N GLU A 251 -24.53 7.43 -10.42
CA GLU A 251 -23.36 8.01 -9.73
C GLU A 251 -22.29 8.50 -10.72
N ARG A 252 -22.09 7.77 -11.82
CA ARG A 252 -21.21 8.21 -12.90
C ARG A 252 -21.67 9.52 -13.53
N ARG A 253 -22.97 9.65 -13.85
CA ARG A 253 -23.55 10.91 -14.36
C ARG A 253 -23.45 12.05 -13.34
N ALA A 254 -23.42 11.72 -12.05
CA ALA A 254 -23.13 12.64 -10.95
C ALA A 254 -21.62 12.93 -10.76
N ASN A 255 -20.79 12.67 -11.77
CA ASN A 255 -19.34 12.91 -11.80
C ASN A 255 -18.51 12.09 -10.81
N LYS A 256 -19.02 10.95 -10.30
CA LYS A 256 -18.16 10.00 -9.58
C LYS A 256 -17.14 9.35 -10.51
N SER A 257 -15.95 9.08 -9.97
CA SER A 257 -14.78 8.60 -10.72
C SER A 257 -14.78 7.12 -11.08
N VAL A 258 -15.92 6.43 -10.97
CA VAL A 258 -16.03 5.01 -11.32
C VAL A 258 -15.64 4.79 -12.79
N ALA A 259 -14.58 4.01 -13.00
CA ALA A 259 -14.00 3.72 -14.31
C ALA A 259 -14.56 2.40 -14.87
N PHE A 260 -14.65 1.36 -14.04
CA PHE A 260 -15.19 0.07 -14.43
C PHE A 260 -15.88 -0.68 -13.29
N VAL A 261 -16.66 -1.68 -13.68
CA VAL A 261 -17.22 -2.69 -12.78
C VAL A 261 -16.62 -4.06 -13.12
N TRP A 262 -16.05 -4.74 -12.13
CA TRP A 262 -15.65 -6.14 -12.20
C TRP A 262 -16.84 -7.00 -11.78
N LEU A 263 -17.35 -7.77 -12.73
CA LEU A 263 -18.41 -8.75 -12.52
C LEU A 263 -17.78 -10.11 -12.22
N ASP A 264 -17.72 -10.50 -10.95
CA ASP A 264 -17.20 -11.82 -10.54
C ASP A 264 -18.30 -12.87 -10.74
N LEU A 265 -18.20 -13.64 -11.83
CA LEU A 265 -19.26 -14.55 -12.27
C LEU A 265 -19.19 -15.88 -11.49
N LYS A 266 -20.21 -16.16 -10.67
CA LYS A 266 -20.23 -17.37 -9.82
C LYS A 266 -20.74 -18.63 -10.50
N ASN A 267 -21.65 -18.49 -11.46
CA ASN A 267 -22.28 -19.63 -12.14
C ASN A 267 -22.75 -19.28 -13.57
N PRO A 268 -21.88 -18.75 -14.44
CA PRO A 268 -22.31 -18.06 -15.65
C PRO A 268 -23.03 -18.91 -16.71
N ASP A 269 -22.95 -20.23 -16.60
CA ASP A 269 -23.62 -21.17 -17.50
C ASP A 269 -24.88 -21.83 -16.89
N GLN A 270 -25.28 -21.45 -15.67
CA GLN A 270 -26.39 -22.07 -14.93
C GLN A 270 -27.69 -22.15 -15.75
N CYS A 271 -27.98 -21.14 -16.56
CA CYS A 271 -29.24 -21.00 -17.29
C CYS A 271 -29.18 -21.45 -18.77
N GLY A 272 -28.03 -21.92 -19.26
CA GLY A 272 -27.87 -22.34 -20.64
C GLY A 272 -28.19 -21.22 -21.65
N THR A 273 -28.78 -21.59 -22.80
CA THR A 273 -29.19 -20.68 -23.88
C THR A 273 -30.65 -20.26 -23.81
N GLU A 274 -31.51 -21.12 -23.26
CA GLU A 274 -32.97 -21.01 -23.40
C GLU A 274 -33.60 -19.92 -22.51
N SER A 275 -32.96 -19.54 -21.40
CA SER A 275 -33.52 -18.56 -20.46
C SER A 275 -32.94 -17.16 -20.69
N GLU A 276 -33.71 -16.31 -21.37
CA GLU A 276 -33.34 -14.89 -21.56
C GLU A 276 -33.27 -14.09 -20.25
N LEU A 277 -33.81 -14.61 -19.14
CA LEU A 277 -33.76 -13.92 -17.85
C LEU A 277 -32.36 -13.97 -17.24
N CYS A 278 -31.66 -15.09 -17.38
CA CYS A 278 -30.44 -15.38 -16.62
C CYS A 278 -29.31 -16.03 -17.42
N ASN A 279 -29.44 -16.16 -18.75
CA ASN A 279 -28.31 -16.52 -19.59
C ASN A 279 -27.26 -15.39 -19.61
N ILE A 280 -26.06 -15.71 -20.12
CA ILE A 280 -24.94 -14.76 -20.14
C ILE A 280 -25.19 -13.61 -21.14
N GLU A 281 -25.88 -13.89 -22.26
CA GLU A 281 -26.20 -12.91 -23.29
C GLU A 281 -27.07 -11.77 -22.74
N SER A 282 -28.04 -12.08 -21.88
CA SER A 282 -28.88 -11.07 -21.24
C SER A 282 -28.10 -10.21 -20.25
N LEU A 283 -27.12 -10.79 -19.54
CA LEU A 283 -26.21 -10.02 -18.68
C LEU A 283 -25.30 -9.10 -19.48
N ILE A 284 -24.74 -9.57 -20.60
CA ILE A 284 -23.96 -8.75 -21.53
C ILE A 284 -24.82 -7.57 -21.99
N ASN A 285 -26.02 -7.82 -22.52
CA ASN A 285 -26.90 -6.76 -23.00
C ASN A 285 -27.26 -5.77 -21.88
N LEU A 286 -27.54 -6.26 -20.68
CA LEU A 286 -27.83 -5.43 -19.53
C LEU A 286 -26.64 -4.52 -19.17
N ALA A 287 -25.43 -5.07 -19.07
CA ALA A 287 -24.22 -4.32 -18.76
C ALA A 287 -23.95 -3.25 -19.82
N ARG A 288 -24.03 -3.62 -21.11
CA ARG A 288 -23.81 -2.70 -22.23
C ARG A 288 -24.82 -1.55 -22.23
N ASN A 289 -26.10 -1.86 -22.06
CA ASN A 289 -27.17 -0.86 -22.10
C ASN A 289 -27.12 0.11 -20.90
N SER A 290 -26.71 -0.36 -19.72
CA SER A 290 -26.68 0.48 -18.51
C SER A 290 -25.37 1.25 -18.34
N LEU A 291 -24.22 0.62 -18.61
CA LEU A 291 -22.90 1.14 -18.21
C LEU A 291 -22.14 1.84 -19.36
N GLU A 292 -22.20 1.33 -20.59
CA GLU A 292 -21.44 1.94 -21.69
C GLU A 292 -21.87 3.37 -22.04
N PRO A 293 -23.17 3.74 -22.03
CA PRO A 293 -23.59 5.11 -22.38
C PRO A 293 -23.04 6.19 -21.44
N VAL A 294 -22.62 5.80 -20.24
CA VAL A 294 -22.02 6.70 -19.24
C VAL A 294 -20.50 6.54 -19.14
N GLY A 295 -19.91 5.72 -20.02
CA GLY A 295 -18.48 5.47 -20.09
C GLY A 295 -17.93 4.63 -18.95
N VAL A 296 -18.74 3.81 -18.29
CA VAL A 296 -18.27 2.81 -17.32
C VAL A 296 -17.99 1.51 -18.06
N LYS A 297 -16.79 0.98 -17.86
CA LYS A 297 -16.29 -0.21 -18.55
C LYS A 297 -16.62 -1.49 -17.75
N VAL A 298 -16.55 -2.65 -18.37
CA VAL A 298 -16.89 -3.94 -17.75
C VAL A 298 -15.71 -4.92 -17.77
N LEU A 299 -15.33 -5.43 -16.60
CA LEU A 299 -14.40 -6.54 -16.48
C LEU A 299 -15.18 -7.82 -16.17
N TRP A 300 -15.18 -8.76 -17.10
CA TRP A 300 -15.79 -10.07 -16.92
C TRP A 300 -14.84 -11.01 -16.17
N GLY A 301 -15.11 -11.23 -14.88
CA GLY A 301 -14.28 -12.07 -14.01
C GLY A 301 -14.69 -13.54 -14.09
N PHE A 302 -13.73 -14.40 -14.40
CA PHE A 302 -13.90 -15.85 -14.43
C PHE A 302 -12.97 -16.54 -13.45
N SER A 303 -13.53 -17.52 -12.73
CA SER A 303 -12.73 -18.50 -12.03
C SER A 303 -11.97 -19.36 -13.03
N SER A 304 -10.83 -19.92 -12.62
CA SER A 304 -10.09 -20.90 -13.42
C SER A 304 -10.93 -22.11 -13.85
N SER A 305 -12.04 -22.41 -13.16
CA SER A 305 -12.94 -23.53 -13.50
C SER A 305 -13.98 -23.20 -14.58
N ASP A 306 -14.08 -21.94 -15.00
CA ASP A 306 -15.10 -21.48 -15.96
C ASP A 306 -14.51 -21.06 -17.32
N VAL A 307 -13.18 -21.01 -17.45
CA VAL A 307 -12.48 -20.49 -18.65
C VAL A 307 -12.57 -21.40 -19.88
N ASP A 308 -13.05 -22.64 -19.73
CA ASP A 308 -13.29 -23.57 -20.83
C ASP A 308 -14.78 -23.78 -21.14
N LYS A 309 -15.67 -23.09 -20.41
CA LYS A 309 -17.12 -23.23 -20.54
C LYS A 309 -17.74 -22.26 -21.56
N ARG A 310 -19.05 -22.39 -21.77
CA ARG A 310 -19.78 -21.68 -22.83
C ARG A 310 -19.75 -20.17 -22.59
N ALA A 311 -20.05 -19.71 -21.38
CA ALA A 311 -20.11 -18.28 -21.09
C ALA A 311 -18.79 -17.55 -21.37
N PHE A 312 -17.65 -18.17 -21.05
CA PHE A 312 -16.33 -17.63 -21.38
C PHE A 312 -16.16 -17.46 -22.90
N ASN A 313 -16.51 -18.48 -23.68
CA ASN A 313 -16.42 -18.41 -25.14
C ASN A 313 -17.35 -17.33 -25.73
N VAL A 314 -18.59 -17.23 -25.24
CA VAL A 314 -19.55 -16.21 -25.68
C VAL A 314 -19.02 -14.81 -25.43
N ILE A 315 -18.49 -14.54 -24.22
CA ILE A 315 -17.91 -13.24 -23.90
C ILE A 315 -16.67 -12.97 -24.74
N ARG A 316 -15.70 -13.90 -24.81
CA ARG A 316 -14.49 -13.76 -25.62
C ARG A 316 -14.81 -13.37 -27.06
N ASP A 317 -15.71 -14.11 -27.69
CA ASP A 317 -15.99 -13.99 -29.13
C ASP A 317 -16.82 -12.73 -29.44
N ASN A 318 -17.38 -12.07 -28.42
CA ASN A 318 -18.20 -10.86 -28.57
C ASN A 318 -17.63 -9.63 -27.84
N LEU A 319 -16.39 -9.69 -27.33
CA LEU A 319 -15.76 -8.56 -26.64
C LEU A 319 -15.77 -7.30 -27.49
N ASN A 320 -16.15 -6.18 -26.90
CA ASN A 320 -15.99 -4.86 -27.50
C ASN A 320 -14.93 -4.02 -26.75
N ARG A 321 -14.62 -2.82 -27.25
CA ARG A 321 -13.59 -1.93 -26.68
C ARG A 321 -13.85 -1.48 -25.24
N ASN A 322 -15.06 -1.62 -24.73
CA ASN A 322 -15.47 -1.23 -23.38
C ASN A 322 -15.41 -2.41 -22.40
N GLU A 323 -14.92 -3.56 -22.83
CA GLU A 323 -14.93 -4.79 -22.07
C GLU A 323 -13.54 -5.45 -22.01
N ALA A 324 -13.26 -6.14 -20.91
CA ALA A 324 -12.08 -6.96 -20.72
C ALA A 324 -12.45 -8.28 -20.03
N ILE A 325 -11.56 -9.27 -20.11
CA ILE A 325 -11.70 -10.56 -19.40
C ILE A 325 -10.65 -10.63 -18.29
N GLY A 326 -11.11 -10.94 -17.09
CA GLY A 326 -10.29 -11.23 -15.92
C GLY A 326 -10.30 -12.72 -15.64
N ILE A 327 -9.12 -13.32 -15.51
CA ILE A 327 -8.98 -14.68 -15.00
C ILE A 327 -8.42 -14.59 -13.58
N ASP A 328 -9.07 -15.29 -12.66
CA ASP A 328 -8.62 -15.36 -11.27
C ASP A 328 -7.72 -16.58 -11.02
N GLY A 329 -6.60 -16.33 -10.34
CA GLY A 329 -5.60 -17.30 -9.94
C GLY A 329 -5.81 -17.95 -8.57
N LEU A 330 -7.03 -17.87 -8.02
CA LEU A 330 -7.43 -18.64 -6.83
C LEU A 330 -7.32 -20.15 -7.11
N GLY A 331 -7.13 -20.94 -6.05
CA GLY A 331 -7.02 -22.41 -6.16
C GLY A 331 -5.66 -22.92 -6.67
N GLY A 332 -4.67 -22.03 -6.83
CA GLY A 332 -3.29 -22.40 -7.19
C GLY A 332 -2.91 -22.11 -8.64
N GLY A 333 -3.78 -21.45 -9.42
CA GLY A 333 -3.48 -20.98 -10.76
C GLY A 333 -2.31 -20.00 -10.79
N THR A 334 -1.44 -20.15 -11.78
CA THR A 334 -0.24 -19.33 -12.00
C THR A 334 -0.44 -18.32 -13.11
N VAL A 335 0.46 -17.35 -13.18
CA VAL A 335 0.54 -16.40 -14.29
C VAL A 335 0.66 -17.09 -15.66
N ASP A 336 1.37 -18.21 -15.73
CA ASP A 336 1.53 -18.97 -16.97
C ASP A 336 0.28 -19.75 -17.35
N ASP A 337 -0.48 -20.27 -16.38
CA ASP A 337 -1.79 -20.86 -16.63
C ASP A 337 -2.74 -19.84 -17.26
N ALA A 338 -2.76 -18.62 -16.73
CA ALA A 338 -3.57 -17.53 -17.26
C ALA A 338 -3.17 -17.12 -18.68
N LYS A 339 -1.85 -17.03 -18.95
CA LYS A 339 -1.32 -16.79 -20.30
C LYS A 339 -1.79 -17.87 -21.26
N ALA A 340 -1.67 -19.14 -20.86
CA ALA A 340 -2.09 -20.27 -21.68
C ALA A 340 -3.60 -20.24 -22.01
N VAL A 341 -4.44 -19.76 -21.09
CA VAL A 341 -5.87 -19.54 -21.38
C VAL A 341 -6.08 -18.46 -22.43
N PHE A 342 -5.43 -17.29 -22.29
CA PHE A 342 -5.58 -16.20 -23.26
C PHE A 342 -4.96 -16.48 -24.63
N ASP A 343 -3.96 -17.34 -24.68
CA ASP A 343 -3.31 -17.77 -25.92
C ASP A 343 -4.10 -18.92 -26.61
N LYS A 344 -5.11 -19.47 -25.93
CA LYS A 344 -6.01 -20.49 -26.47
C LYS A 344 -7.29 -19.86 -27.02
N GLY A 345 -7.60 -20.18 -28.28
CA GLY A 345 -8.87 -19.77 -28.92
C GLY A 345 -8.74 -18.46 -29.69
N ALA A 346 -9.82 -17.66 -29.72
CA ALA A 346 -9.84 -16.40 -30.45
C ALA A 346 -8.88 -15.38 -29.81
N PHE A 347 -8.25 -14.57 -30.65
CA PHE A 347 -7.30 -13.56 -30.19
C PHE A 347 -7.99 -12.48 -29.34
N ILE A 348 -7.48 -12.29 -28.11
CA ILE A 348 -7.85 -11.17 -27.24
C ILE A 348 -6.67 -10.19 -27.20
N GLU A 349 -6.92 -8.90 -27.41
CA GLU A 349 -5.90 -7.86 -27.32
C GLU A 349 -5.31 -7.81 -25.91
N VAL A 350 -3.98 -7.66 -25.79
CA VAL A 350 -3.28 -7.65 -24.48
C VAL A 350 -3.93 -6.67 -23.50
N ARG A 351 -4.35 -5.49 -23.96
CA ARG A 351 -5.00 -4.48 -23.11
C ARG A 351 -6.30 -4.97 -22.45
N GLN A 352 -7.03 -5.89 -23.10
CA GLN A 352 -8.27 -6.50 -22.60
C GLN A 352 -8.04 -7.79 -21.79
N ARG A 353 -6.78 -8.21 -21.61
CA ARG A 353 -6.40 -9.34 -20.75
C ARG A 353 -6.09 -8.82 -19.35
N VAL A 354 -6.83 -9.30 -18.37
CA VAL A 354 -6.60 -8.98 -16.95
C VAL A 354 -6.27 -10.26 -16.19
N TRP A 355 -5.19 -10.21 -15.41
CA TRP A 355 -4.86 -11.27 -14.47
C TRP A 355 -5.11 -10.81 -13.06
N THR A 356 -5.72 -11.66 -12.25
CA THR A 356 -6.00 -11.34 -10.86
C THR A 356 -5.51 -12.46 -9.95
N LYS A 357 -5.01 -12.12 -8.77
CA LYS A 357 -4.62 -13.13 -7.79
C LYS A 357 -4.80 -12.62 -6.37
N GLY A 358 -5.37 -13.48 -5.54
CA GLY A 358 -5.64 -13.11 -4.18
C GLY A 358 -6.05 -14.24 -3.27
N LEU A 359 -6.32 -13.88 -2.02
CA LEU A 359 -6.94 -14.74 -1.03
C LEU A 359 -7.62 -13.89 0.04
N PHE A 360 -8.73 -14.39 0.58
CA PHE A 360 -9.46 -13.73 1.68
C PHE A 360 -8.58 -13.51 2.93
N TRP A 361 -7.64 -14.42 3.20
CA TRP A 361 -6.54 -14.21 4.15
C TRP A 361 -5.21 -14.18 3.41
N PRO A 362 -4.79 -13.01 2.88
CA PRO A 362 -3.64 -12.95 2.00
C PRO A 362 -2.37 -13.48 2.69
N HIS A 363 -2.19 -13.26 3.98
CA HIS A 363 -1.03 -13.70 4.77
C HIS A 363 -0.72 -15.20 4.70
N ILE A 364 -1.71 -16.06 4.41
CA ILE A 364 -1.51 -17.52 4.34
C ILE A 364 -0.65 -17.90 3.13
N MET A 365 -0.87 -17.22 1.99
CA MET A 365 -0.22 -17.52 0.72
C MET A 365 0.54 -16.31 0.16
N PHE A 366 0.75 -15.26 0.98
CA PHE A 366 1.28 -13.99 0.48
C PHE A 366 2.68 -14.15 -0.10
N GLY A 367 3.55 -14.78 0.69
CA GLY A 367 4.88 -15.12 0.25
C GLY A 367 5.87 -13.98 0.09
N SER A 368 6.99 -14.28 -0.56
CA SER A 368 7.98 -13.28 -0.96
C SER A 368 7.72 -12.81 -2.38
N CYS A 369 7.96 -11.52 -2.64
CA CYS A 369 7.96 -11.01 -4.01
C CYS A 369 9.26 -11.39 -4.75
N GLU A 370 10.28 -11.87 -4.04
CA GLU A 370 11.60 -12.24 -4.57
C GLU A 370 11.67 -13.67 -5.10
N ASP A 371 10.64 -14.49 -4.85
CA ASP A 371 10.68 -15.89 -5.25
C ASP A 371 10.55 -16.01 -6.77
N ASP A 372 11.66 -16.38 -7.42
CA ASP A 372 11.77 -16.63 -8.87
C ASP A 372 11.46 -18.09 -9.23
N ASP A 373 11.35 -18.97 -8.24
CA ASP A 373 11.25 -20.41 -8.44
C ASP A 373 9.83 -20.83 -8.85
N ILE A 374 9.66 -21.12 -10.14
CA ILE A 374 8.41 -21.53 -10.80
C ILE A 374 7.79 -22.77 -10.11
N GLY A 375 8.60 -23.62 -9.47
CA GLY A 375 8.15 -24.79 -8.71
C GLY A 375 7.56 -24.50 -7.32
N LYS A 376 7.82 -23.32 -6.75
CA LYS A 376 7.23 -22.80 -5.50
C LYS A 376 6.23 -21.65 -5.76
N GLY A 377 6.06 -21.28 -7.03
CA GLY A 377 5.40 -20.09 -7.59
C GLY A 377 3.88 -20.03 -7.49
N ARG A 378 3.29 -20.35 -6.34
CA ARG A 378 1.85 -20.15 -6.09
C ARG A 378 1.53 -18.98 -5.16
N GLN A 379 2.56 -18.36 -4.62
CA GLN A 379 2.41 -17.26 -3.66
C GLN A 379 1.91 -15.99 -4.35
N ILE A 380 1.15 -15.18 -3.62
CA ILE A 380 0.45 -14.01 -4.17
C ILE A 380 1.45 -12.99 -4.71
N CYS A 381 2.46 -12.59 -3.91
CA CYS A 381 3.31 -11.48 -4.32
C CYS A 381 4.22 -11.82 -5.52
N SER A 382 4.84 -13.00 -5.52
CA SER A 382 5.70 -13.41 -6.64
C SER A 382 4.91 -13.51 -7.94
N GLN A 383 3.71 -14.11 -7.91
CA GLN A 383 2.86 -14.24 -9.10
C GLN A 383 2.33 -12.89 -9.60
N ILE A 384 2.00 -11.95 -8.70
CA ILE A 384 1.62 -10.59 -9.11
C ILE A 384 2.79 -9.88 -9.77
N ARG A 385 3.99 -9.93 -9.18
CA ARG A 385 5.20 -9.35 -9.79
C ARG A 385 5.47 -9.95 -11.16
N GLN A 386 5.45 -11.28 -11.29
CA GLN A 386 5.67 -11.97 -12.55
C GLN A 386 4.60 -11.61 -13.59
N GLY A 387 3.33 -11.50 -13.20
CA GLY A 387 2.26 -10.99 -14.06
C GLY A 387 2.57 -9.60 -14.61
N VAL A 388 2.98 -8.69 -13.72
CA VAL A 388 3.36 -7.32 -14.06
C VAL A 388 4.56 -7.28 -15.02
N GLU A 389 5.62 -8.03 -14.71
CA GLU A 389 6.86 -8.04 -15.50
C GLU A 389 6.71 -8.74 -16.85
N SER A 390 5.80 -9.71 -16.96
CA SER A 390 5.56 -10.47 -18.20
C SER A 390 5.06 -9.61 -19.36
N LYS A 391 4.42 -8.46 -19.06
CA LYS A 391 3.73 -7.59 -20.04
C LYS A 391 2.66 -8.34 -20.88
N ALA A 392 2.23 -9.52 -20.45
CA ALA A 392 1.22 -10.34 -21.15
C ALA A 392 -0.22 -9.90 -20.87
N PHE A 393 -0.41 -8.99 -19.90
CA PHE A 393 -1.70 -8.50 -19.45
C PHE A 393 -1.73 -6.97 -19.52
N GLY A 394 -2.89 -6.42 -19.88
CA GLY A 394 -3.16 -4.98 -19.86
C GLY A 394 -3.24 -4.44 -18.43
N LYS A 395 -3.75 -5.27 -17.51
CA LYS A 395 -3.80 -4.99 -16.07
C LYS A 395 -3.52 -6.25 -15.26
N VAL A 396 -2.88 -6.05 -14.11
CA VAL A 396 -2.74 -7.07 -13.08
C VAL A 396 -3.32 -6.55 -11.77
N PHE A 397 -4.28 -7.26 -11.18
CA PHE A 397 -4.93 -6.89 -9.92
C PHE A 397 -4.66 -7.90 -8.82
N ALA A 398 -4.68 -7.45 -7.56
CA ALA A 398 -4.58 -8.34 -6.41
C ALA A 398 -5.70 -8.10 -5.40
N TRP A 399 -6.01 -9.15 -4.63
CA TRP A 399 -7.15 -9.15 -3.71
C TRP A 399 -6.92 -10.09 -2.50
N THR A 400 -7.65 -9.98 -1.39
CA THR A 400 -8.36 -8.79 -0.90
C THR A 400 -7.51 -8.11 0.18
N ILE A 401 -7.41 -6.79 0.13
CA ILE A 401 -6.71 -5.99 1.15
C ILE A 401 -7.72 -5.51 2.20
N GLY A 402 -7.64 -6.08 3.40
CA GLY A 402 -8.36 -5.60 4.57
C GLY A 402 -7.60 -4.52 5.35
N GLN A 403 -8.24 -3.97 6.38
CA GLN A 403 -7.71 -2.92 7.25
C GLN A 403 -6.35 -3.23 7.93
N HIS A 404 -5.97 -4.51 7.99
CA HIS A 404 -4.74 -4.96 8.63
C HIS A 404 -3.68 -5.45 7.62
N ASN A 405 -3.95 -5.36 6.32
CA ASN A 405 -3.06 -5.92 5.27
C ASN A 405 -2.14 -4.88 4.65
N VAL A 406 -1.60 -4.01 5.50
CA VAL A 406 -0.79 -2.90 5.03
C VAL A 406 0.55 -3.39 4.46
N GLN A 407 1.17 -4.43 5.05
CA GLN A 407 2.43 -5.01 4.52
C GLN A 407 2.19 -5.60 3.14
N GLU A 408 1.12 -6.38 3.01
CA GLU A 408 0.75 -7.05 1.78
C GLU A 408 0.46 -6.03 0.68
N ALA A 409 -0.35 -5.00 1.00
CA ALA A 409 -0.66 -3.92 0.06
C ALA A 409 0.61 -3.19 -0.40
N ASN A 410 1.49 -2.80 0.52
CA ASN A 410 2.74 -2.11 0.19
C ASN A 410 3.61 -2.94 -0.76
N LYS A 411 3.79 -4.22 -0.46
CA LYS A 411 4.58 -5.13 -1.30
C LYS A 411 3.98 -5.28 -2.70
N LEU A 412 2.65 -5.38 -2.82
CA LEU A 412 1.96 -5.44 -4.11
C LEU A 412 2.06 -4.13 -4.91
N LEU A 413 1.97 -2.99 -4.22
CA LEU A 413 2.14 -1.66 -4.81
C LEU A 413 3.56 -1.47 -5.36
N PHE A 414 4.59 -1.90 -4.63
CA PHE A 414 5.97 -1.92 -5.12
C PHE A 414 6.19 -2.97 -6.22
N ALA A 415 5.51 -4.11 -6.18
CA ALA A 415 5.47 -5.09 -7.26
C ALA A 415 4.76 -4.56 -8.53
N GLY A 416 4.21 -3.34 -8.49
CA GLY A 416 3.70 -2.66 -9.67
C GLY A 416 2.28 -3.07 -10.07
N VAL A 417 1.48 -3.61 -9.13
CA VAL A 417 0.08 -3.99 -9.37
C VAL A 417 -0.74 -2.80 -9.89
N ASP A 418 -1.63 -3.03 -10.85
CA ASP A 418 -2.44 -1.97 -11.48
C ASP A 418 -3.66 -1.56 -10.64
N GLY A 419 -4.04 -2.37 -9.67
CA GLY A 419 -5.17 -2.13 -8.79
C GLY A 419 -5.26 -3.15 -7.67
N LEU A 420 -5.94 -2.77 -6.59
CA LEU A 420 -6.18 -3.62 -5.44
C LEU A 420 -7.66 -3.64 -5.13
N ILE A 421 -8.20 -4.85 -4.96
CA ILE A 421 -9.48 -5.03 -4.28
C ILE A 421 -9.27 -4.80 -2.79
N TYR A 422 -10.10 -3.95 -2.20
CA TYR A 422 -10.04 -3.62 -0.78
C TYR A 422 -11.42 -3.71 -0.12
N GLY A 423 -11.40 -3.98 1.18
CA GLY A 423 -12.60 -4.02 2.01
C GLY A 423 -12.56 -5.16 3.01
N PRO A 424 -13.66 -5.39 3.73
CA PRO A 424 -13.80 -6.56 4.58
C PRO A 424 -13.67 -7.86 3.75
N PRO A 425 -12.80 -8.81 4.13
CA PRO A 425 -12.56 -10.01 3.32
C PRO A 425 -13.69 -11.06 3.40
N MET A 426 -14.54 -11.00 4.41
CA MET A 426 -15.57 -12.02 4.70
C MET A 426 -16.98 -11.43 4.80
N SER A 427 -17.18 -10.16 4.43
CA SER A 427 -18.48 -9.51 4.50
C SER A 427 -18.65 -8.54 3.36
N ASP A 428 -19.91 -8.25 3.04
CA ASP A 428 -20.27 -7.29 2.01
C ASP A 428 -19.74 -5.89 2.33
N TYR A 429 -19.53 -5.11 1.28
CA TYR A 429 -19.12 -3.73 1.42
C TYR A 429 -20.17 -2.92 2.19
N SER A 430 -19.72 -2.21 3.22
CA SER A 430 -20.59 -1.39 4.06
C SER A 430 -19.84 -0.18 4.63
N ASN A 431 -20.58 0.84 5.05
CA ASN A 431 -20.01 2.04 5.67
C ASN A 431 -19.54 1.78 7.10
N THR A 432 -18.33 1.21 7.22
CA THR A 432 -17.68 0.92 8.50
C THR A 432 -16.30 1.55 8.54
N GLU A 433 -15.77 1.72 9.75
CA GLU A 433 -14.38 2.18 9.92
C GLU A 433 -13.36 1.18 9.36
N GLN A 434 -13.69 -0.12 9.36
CA GLN A 434 -12.86 -1.14 8.72
C GLN A 434 -12.72 -0.91 7.21
N THR A 435 -13.84 -0.66 6.53
CA THR A 435 -13.86 -0.37 5.10
C THR A 435 -13.07 0.90 4.78
N LYS A 436 -13.26 1.96 5.57
CA LYS A 436 -12.53 3.23 5.40
C LYS A 436 -11.03 3.06 5.67
N ALA A 437 -10.65 2.27 6.67
CA ALA A 437 -9.26 1.96 6.96
C ALA A 437 -8.60 1.19 5.82
N ALA A 438 -9.31 0.25 5.19
CA ALA A 438 -8.78 -0.53 4.07
C ALA A 438 -8.46 0.36 2.84
N ILE A 439 -9.34 1.27 2.42
CA ILE A 439 -9.02 2.20 1.31
C ILE A 439 -7.89 3.16 1.67
N ARG A 440 -7.82 3.60 2.93
CA ARG A 440 -6.75 4.51 3.38
C ARG A 440 -5.37 3.95 3.10
N ILE A 441 -5.15 2.65 3.28
CA ILE A 441 -3.88 1.97 2.92
C ILE A 441 -3.44 2.32 1.49
N ILE A 442 -4.39 2.29 0.54
CA ILE A 442 -4.14 2.57 -0.87
C ILE A 442 -3.97 4.07 -1.10
N THR A 443 -4.94 4.89 -0.67
CA THR A 443 -4.95 6.34 -0.97
C THR A 443 -3.74 7.04 -0.39
N ASP A 444 -3.36 6.61 0.80
CA ASP A 444 -2.24 7.15 1.52
C ASP A 444 -0.91 6.76 0.86
N TRP A 445 -0.76 5.51 0.40
CA TRP A 445 0.43 5.11 -0.35
C TRP A 445 0.54 5.86 -1.68
N ILE A 446 -0.57 6.05 -2.39
CA ILE A 446 -0.61 6.81 -3.65
C ILE A 446 -0.24 8.29 -3.41
N GLY A 447 -0.86 8.92 -2.40
CA GLY A 447 -0.54 10.29 -2.01
C GLY A 447 0.93 10.44 -1.61
N ALA A 448 1.51 9.36 -1.09
CA ALA A 448 2.92 9.29 -0.78
C ALA A 448 3.80 9.04 -2.03
N ASN A 449 3.37 8.29 -3.03
CA ASN A 449 4.17 7.94 -4.22
C ASN A 449 3.58 8.55 -5.52
N PRO A 450 3.40 9.89 -5.62
CA PRO A 450 2.74 10.52 -6.76
C PRO A 450 3.55 10.40 -8.06
N ASP A 451 4.85 10.11 -7.97
CA ASP A 451 5.73 9.83 -9.11
C ASP A 451 5.52 8.42 -9.69
N LYS A 452 4.85 7.51 -8.95
CA LYS A 452 4.63 6.12 -9.38
C LYS A 452 3.24 5.88 -9.92
N CYS A 453 2.21 6.33 -9.22
CA CYS A 453 0.84 6.22 -9.69
C CYS A 453 -0.07 7.30 -9.09
N TYR A 454 -1.27 7.41 -9.66
CA TYR A 454 -2.36 8.24 -9.17
C TYR A 454 -3.66 7.43 -9.20
N LEU A 455 -4.65 7.82 -8.40
CA LEU A 455 -5.98 7.20 -8.50
C LEU A 455 -6.57 7.50 -9.87
N ALA A 456 -6.89 6.43 -10.61
CA ALA A 456 -7.55 6.54 -11.90
C ALA A 456 -8.85 7.33 -11.78
N THR A 457 -9.12 8.12 -12.82
CA THR A 457 -10.30 8.94 -12.98
C THR A 457 -11.18 8.38 -14.09
N GLY A 458 -12.32 9.02 -14.30
CA GLY A 458 -13.18 8.70 -15.42
C GLY A 458 -12.60 8.89 -16.82
N ARG A 459 -11.42 9.50 -16.96
CA ARG A 459 -10.75 9.71 -18.25
C ARG A 459 -9.69 8.66 -18.54
N ASP A 460 -9.30 7.91 -17.52
CA ASP A 460 -8.31 6.85 -17.65
C ASP A 460 -9.00 5.62 -18.21
N GLU A 461 -8.54 5.17 -19.37
CA GLU A 461 -9.05 3.95 -19.98
C GLU A 461 -8.40 2.73 -19.29
N PRO A 462 -9.19 1.82 -18.69
CA PRO A 462 -8.64 0.62 -18.08
C PRO A 462 -8.15 -0.40 -19.12
N TRP A 463 -8.60 -0.30 -20.38
CA TRP A 463 -8.14 -1.11 -21.52
C TRP A 463 -8.37 -0.42 -22.87
#